data_AF-A0A543G6J2-F1
#
_entry.id   AF-A0A543G6J2-F1
#
_cell.length_a   1.000
_cell.length_b   1.000
_cell.length_c   1.000
_cell.angle_alpha   90.00
_cell.angle_beta   90.00
_cell.angle_gamma   90.00
#
_symmetry.space_group_name_H-M   'P 1'
#
loop_
_entity.id
_entity.type
_entity.pdbx_description
1 polymer ?
#
loop_
_entity_poly.entity_id
_entity_poly.type
_entity_poly.pdbx_seq_one_letter_code
_entity_poly.pdbx_strand_id
1 'polypeptide(L)'
;MSFKSIAAQILAQIVHIKTQKWAQNPVETQQKVFKSLIKEATNTAFGKKHHFSNIKNYDDFVNQVPINDYEEIKPYIEKVIAGQKDVLWKGKPLYFAKTSGTTSGAKYIPLTKESLPYHIQAARNAILSYIYHTKKSKFVDGKMIFLQGSPELHQKNGTNFGRLSGIVAHYVPKYLQNNRMPSWETNCIDDWETKVNQIVKETVNQDMTVISGIPSWVQMYFEKINEKTDKNISEVFKNFDLFIYGGVNFEPYKHKFEKLIGKKVDSIELFPASEGFFAYQDNPSDNGMLLLLNSGIFYEFIKLNEFYDKKPKRYPIGTVEIGVDYVLIISTNAGLWAYNMGDTVRFTSLSPHRVVVSGRVKHFISAFGEHVIGKEVECALNEALLHSNISINEFTVAPQITPDQGLPYHEWLIEFENIPEDIAQFALHIDNAMRKQNIYYDDLITGKVLRKLIVTPVSKNGFQHYMKSIGKLGGQNKIPRLSNDRKIADMIYMQNNIQKATPI
;
A
#
# COMPACT_ATOMS: atom_id res chain seq x y z
N MET A 1 34.92 2.79 -11.78
CA MET A 1 33.84 2.97 -10.79
C MET A 1 34.06 4.28 -10.06
N SER A 2 33.02 5.05 -9.78
CA SER A 2 33.14 6.29 -9.01
C SER A 2 33.45 6.02 -7.53
N PHE A 3 33.90 7.03 -6.80
CA PHE A 3 34.04 6.97 -5.34
C PHE A 3 32.71 6.61 -4.66
N LYS A 4 31.57 7.14 -5.15
CA LYS A 4 30.23 6.82 -4.63
C LYS A 4 29.90 5.33 -4.81
N SER A 5 30.20 4.77 -5.97
CA SER A 5 29.97 3.37 -6.31
C SER A 5 30.79 2.41 -5.44
N ILE A 6 32.06 2.75 -5.15
CA ILE A 6 32.93 1.97 -4.25
C ILE A 6 32.45 2.09 -2.80
N ALA A 7 32.18 3.30 -2.32
CA ALA A 7 31.66 3.54 -0.98
C ALA A 7 30.33 2.81 -0.75
N ALA A 8 29.44 2.79 -1.75
CA ALA A 8 28.17 2.07 -1.68
C ALA A 8 28.36 0.55 -1.54
N GLN A 9 29.35 -0.05 -2.22
CA GLN A 9 29.66 -1.48 -2.06
C GLN A 9 30.20 -1.81 -0.65
N ILE A 10 31.05 -0.95 -0.08
CA ILE A 10 31.54 -1.12 1.30
C ILE A 10 30.39 -1.00 2.30
N LEU A 11 29.55 0.03 2.16
CA LEU A 11 28.36 0.20 2.99
C LEU A 11 27.40 -0.98 2.85
N ALA A 12 27.23 -1.51 1.64
CA ALA A 12 26.40 -2.67 1.36
C ALA A 12 26.89 -3.91 2.12
N GLN A 13 28.20 -4.16 2.16
CA GLN A 13 28.79 -5.23 2.97
C GLN A 13 28.49 -5.06 4.47
N ILE A 14 28.67 -3.85 5.00
CA ILE A 14 28.44 -3.56 6.43
C ILE A 14 26.96 -3.74 6.78
N VAL A 15 26.06 -3.22 5.95
CA VAL A 15 24.61 -3.34 6.16
C VAL A 15 24.19 -4.81 6.07
N HIS A 16 24.68 -5.56 5.10
CA HIS A 16 24.40 -6.99 4.99
C HIS A 16 24.81 -7.74 6.27
N ILE A 17 26.03 -7.54 6.78
CA ILE A 17 26.49 -8.18 8.02
C ILE A 17 25.59 -7.80 9.21
N LYS A 18 25.21 -6.53 9.33
CA LYS A 18 24.29 -6.08 10.40
C LYS A 18 22.90 -6.71 10.26
N THR A 19 22.41 -6.84 9.04
CA THR A 19 21.11 -7.47 8.74
C THR A 19 21.11 -8.94 9.13
N GLN A 20 22.15 -9.70 8.75
CA GLN A 20 22.24 -11.13 9.04
C GLN A 20 22.18 -11.43 10.54
N LYS A 21 22.77 -10.58 11.41
CA LYS A 21 22.76 -10.78 12.86
C LYS A 21 21.36 -10.94 13.45
N TRP A 22 20.41 -10.11 13.02
CA TRP A 22 19.03 -10.16 13.52
C TRP A 22 18.14 -11.06 12.66
N ALA A 23 18.36 -11.08 11.34
CA ALA A 23 17.53 -11.83 10.40
C ALA A 23 17.63 -13.35 10.60
N GLN A 24 18.80 -13.86 11.00
CA GLN A 24 19.02 -15.28 11.29
C GLN A 24 18.52 -15.71 12.68
N ASN A 25 18.20 -14.75 13.55
CA ASN A 25 17.71 -14.99 14.92
C ASN A 25 16.34 -14.34 15.14
N PRO A 26 15.31 -14.73 14.35
CA PRO A 26 14.06 -13.98 14.27
C PRO A 26 13.27 -13.93 15.58
N VAL A 27 13.18 -15.07 16.29
CA VAL A 27 12.45 -15.18 17.56
C VAL A 27 13.12 -14.34 18.65
N GLU A 28 14.43 -14.49 18.83
CA GLU A 28 15.19 -13.72 19.81
C GLU A 28 15.12 -12.21 19.53
N THR A 29 15.21 -11.83 18.26
CA THR A 29 15.10 -10.44 17.82
C THR A 29 13.74 -9.85 18.21
N GLN A 30 12.64 -10.55 17.92
CA GLN A 30 11.30 -10.09 18.27
C GLN A 30 11.05 -10.05 19.78
N GLN A 31 11.61 -11.00 20.54
CA GLN A 31 11.54 -10.94 22.00
C GLN A 31 12.25 -9.70 22.58
N LYS A 32 13.39 -9.29 22.00
CA LYS A 32 14.09 -8.05 22.41
C LYS A 32 13.26 -6.81 22.08
N VAL A 33 12.68 -6.74 20.89
CA VAL A 33 11.81 -5.62 20.48
C VAL A 33 10.58 -5.55 21.38
N PHE A 34 9.88 -6.66 21.61
CA PHE A 34 8.73 -6.73 22.51
C PHE A 34 9.04 -6.18 23.90
N LYS A 35 10.11 -6.66 24.54
CA LYS A 35 10.53 -6.20 25.87
C LYS A 35 10.82 -4.70 25.91
N SER A 36 11.48 -4.17 24.88
CA SER A 36 11.76 -2.73 24.76
C SER A 36 10.47 -1.92 24.63
N LEU A 37 9.54 -2.34 23.76
CA LEU A 37 8.26 -1.65 23.55
C LEU A 37 7.43 -1.57 24.84
N ILE A 38 7.23 -2.70 25.52
CA ILE A 38 6.44 -2.74 26.76
C ILE A 38 7.06 -1.86 27.85
N LYS A 39 8.39 -1.95 28.02
CA LYS A 39 9.11 -1.15 29.01
C LYS A 39 8.98 0.35 28.75
N GLU A 40 9.16 0.79 27.50
CA GLU A 40 9.14 2.22 27.16
C GLU A 40 7.73 2.81 27.22
N ALA A 41 6.70 2.01 26.95
CA ALA A 41 5.32 2.45 26.94
C ALA A 41 4.63 2.36 28.30
N THR A 42 5.27 1.77 29.32
CA THR A 42 4.67 1.49 30.64
C THR A 42 3.98 2.71 31.27
N ASN A 43 4.58 3.89 31.15
CA ASN A 43 4.08 5.12 31.79
C ASN A 43 3.09 5.92 30.94
N THR A 44 2.80 5.47 29.71
CA THR A 44 1.85 6.14 28.82
C THR A 44 0.41 5.93 29.32
N ALA A 45 -0.53 6.77 28.87
CA ALA A 45 -1.94 6.61 29.20
C ALA A 45 -2.49 5.24 28.75
N PHE A 46 -2.08 4.77 27.57
CA PHE A 46 -2.41 3.43 27.09
C PHE A 46 -1.77 2.34 27.97
N GLY A 47 -0.47 2.45 28.23
CA GLY A 47 0.26 1.48 29.06
C GLY A 47 -0.29 1.35 30.47
N LYS A 48 -0.69 2.47 31.09
CA LYS A 48 -1.35 2.48 32.41
C LYS A 48 -2.72 1.81 32.39
N LYS A 49 -3.55 2.12 31.39
CA LYS A 49 -4.89 1.53 31.24
C LYS A 49 -4.82 0.02 31.01
N HIS A 50 -3.83 -0.44 30.26
CA HIS A 50 -3.64 -1.87 29.93
C HIS A 50 -2.59 -2.54 30.82
N HIS A 51 -2.26 -1.95 31.98
CA HIS A 51 -1.41 -2.54 33.01
C HIS A 51 -0.04 -3.07 32.53
N PHE A 52 0.64 -2.35 31.64
CA PHE A 52 1.92 -2.78 31.05
C PHE A 52 3.00 -3.12 32.09
N SER A 53 2.95 -2.54 33.29
CA SER A 53 3.83 -2.90 34.41
C SER A 53 3.74 -4.37 34.82
N ASN A 54 2.63 -5.03 34.51
CA ASN A 54 2.33 -6.41 34.88
C ASN A 54 2.62 -7.40 33.74
N ILE A 55 2.98 -6.91 32.55
CA ILE A 55 3.27 -7.74 31.37
C ILE A 55 4.71 -8.25 31.47
N LYS A 56 4.88 -9.54 31.76
CA LYS A 56 6.20 -10.21 31.85
C LYS A 56 6.53 -11.04 30.63
N ASN A 57 5.49 -11.54 29.95
CA ASN A 57 5.62 -12.41 28.78
C ASN A 57 4.56 -12.06 27.71
N TYR A 58 4.60 -12.79 26.60
CA TYR A 58 3.69 -12.59 25.48
C TYR A 58 2.23 -12.88 25.85
N ASP A 59 1.96 -13.92 26.63
CA ASP A 59 0.61 -14.31 27.02
C ASP A 59 -0.04 -13.26 27.92
N ASP A 60 0.72 -12.64 28.82
CA ASP A 60 0.25 -11.50 29.61
C ASP A 60 -0.20 -10.34 28.72
N PHE A 61 0.55 -10.05 27.65
CA PHE A 61 0.23 -9.00 26.70
C PHE A 61 -1.06 -9.32 25.92
N VAL A 62 -1.19 -10.54 25.41
CA VAL A 62 -2.40 -11.01 24.72
C VAL A 62 -3.63 -10.88 25.63
N ASN A 63 -3.49 -11.20 26.92
CA ASN A 63 -4.59 -11.11 27.89
C ASN A 63 -4.97 -9.67 28.25
N GLN A 64 -4.02 -8.72 28.24
CA GLN A 64 -4.23 -7.34 28.68
C GLN A 64 -4.55 -6.37 27.53
N VAL A 65 -4.08 -6.69 26.31
CA VAL A 65 -4.19 -5.81 25.14
C VAL A 65 -5.05 -6.50 24.08
N PRO A 66 -6.29 -6.03 23.85
CA PRO A 66 -7.11 -6.53 22.75
C PRO A 66 -6.50 -6.12 21.41
N ILE A 67 -6.85 -6.84 20.35
CA ILE A 67 -6.56 -6.39 18.98
C ILE A 67 -7.35 -5.10 18.74
N ASN A 68 -6.69 -4.08 18.20
CA ASN A 68 -7.30 -2.79 17.93
C ASN A 68 -7.29 -2.49 16.42
N ASP A 69 -8.37 -1.98 15.87
CA ASP A 69 -8.38 -1.27 14.60
C ASP A 69 -8.23 0.25 14.82
N TYR A 70 -8.34 1.03 13.75
CA TYR A 70 -8.19 2.48 13.82
C TYR A 70 -9.25 3.15 14.69
N GLU A 71 -10.50 2.68 14.65
CA GLU A 71 -11.60 3.29 15.41
C GLU A 71 -11.40 3.11 16.91
N GLU A 72 -10.86 1.97 17.32
CA GLU A 72 -10.59 1.65 18.72
C GLU A 72 -9.44 2.49 19.30
N ILE A 73 -8.43 2.83 18.50
CA ILE A 73 -7.32 3.70 18.92
C ILE A 73 -7.59 5.19 18.70
N LYS A 74 -8.59 5.56 17.87
CA LYS A 74 -8.91 6.94 17.49
C LYS A 74 -9.08 7.88 18.69
N PRO A 75 -9.75 7.52 19.80
CA PRO A 75 -9.88 8.40 20.97
C PRO A 75 -8.53 8.76 21.60
N TYR A 76 -7.51 7.90 21.48
CA TYR A 76 -6.16 8.22 21.94
C TYR A 76 -5.43 9.11 20.93
N ILE A 77 -5.58 8.83 19.63
CA ILE A 77 -5.02 9.65 18.55
C ILE A 77 -5.53 11.09 18.67
N GLU A 78 -6.83 11.29 18.92
CA GLU A 78 -7.43 12.61 19.10
C GLU A 78 -6.84 13.37 20.29
N LYS A 79 -6.55 12.69 21.41
CA LYS A 79 -5.82 13.28 22.55
C LYS A 79 -4.42 13.72 22.17
N VAL A 80 -3.69 12.92 21.39
CA VAL A 80 -2.35 13.27 20.90
C VAL A 80 -2.42 14.45 19.94
N ILE A 81 -3.39 14.47 19.01
CA ILE A 81 -3.64 15.60 18.09
C ILE A 81 -4.00 16.88 18.85
N ALA A 82 -4.73 16.77 19.96
CA ALA A 82 -5.02 17.87 20.88
C ALA A 82 -3.79 18.36 21.67
N GLY A 83 -2.62 17.73 21.47
CA GLY A 83 -1.35 18.14 22.05
C GLY A 83 -1.01 17.46 23.38
N GLN A 84 -1.75 16.43 23.80
CA GLN A 84 -1.38 15.63 24.98
C GLN A 84 -0.14 14.78 24.68
N LYS A 85 0.76 14.70 25.66
CA LYS A 85 1.97 13.87 25.60
C LYS A 85 1.75 12.55 26.34
N ASP A 86 2.60 11.55 26.07
CA ASP A 86 2.64 10.28 26.80
C ASP A 86 1.30 9.52 26.74
N VAL A 87 0.59 9.57 25.60
CA VAL A 87 -0.73 8.92 25.46
C VAL A 87 -0.59 7.49 24.91
N LEU A 88 -0.18 7.35 23.65
CA LEU A 88 0.03 6.06 22.97
C LEU A 88 1.49 5.62 22.99
N TRP A 89 2.40 6.60 22.94
CA TRP A 89 3.84 6.44 23.04
C TRP A 89 4.40 7.58 23.90
N LYS A 90 5.62 7.43 24.42
CA LYS A 90 6.29 8.47 25.20
C LYS A 90 6.50 9.74 24.37
N GLY A 91 6.35 10.89 25.01
CA GLY A 91 6.47 12.20 24.36
C GLY A 91 5.34 12.52 23.40
N LYS A 92 5.66 13.26 22.33
CA LYS A 92 4.75 13.62 21.23
C LYS A 92 5.33 13.09 19.91
N PRO A 93 4.48 12.69 18.95
CA PRO A 93 4.96 12.38 17.61
C PRO A 93 5.54 13.63 16.93
N LEU A 94 6.46 13.43 16.00
CA LEU A 94 7.01 14.49 15.16
C LEU A 94 6.02 14.86 14.04
N TYR A 95 5.34 13.84 13.50
CA TYR A 95 4.36 14.00 12.43
C TYR A 95 3.14 13.12 12.65
N PHE A 96 2.06 13.48 11.96
CA PHE A 96 0.97 12.58 11.63
C PHE A 96 0.94 12.36 10.12
N ALA A 97 1.08 11.10 9.71
CA ALA A 97 0.83 10.68 8.36
C ALA A 97 -0.69 10.56 8.15
N LYS A 98 -1.23 11.33 7.21
CA LYS A 98 -2.62 11.24 6.76
C LYS A 98 -2.73 10.10 5.75
N THR A 99 -3.64 9.15 5.99
CA THR A 99 -3.94 8.04 5.07
C THR A 99 -5.42 7.96 4.72
N SER A 100 -5.75 7.24 3.64
CA SER A 100 -7.14 6.94 3.31
C SER A 100 -7.68 6.01 4.39
N GLY A 101 -8.87 6.35 4.86
CA GLY A 101 -9.83 5.30 5.15
C GLY A 101 -10.52 5.33 6.49
N THR A 102 -11.45 4.39 6.57
CA THR A 102 -12.47 4.11 7.58
C THR A 102 -13.81 4.77 7.32
N THR A 103 -14.80 4.15 7.95
CA THR A 103 -16.17 4.63 8.13
C THR A 103 -16.28 6.06 8.65
N SER A 104 -15.23 6.63 9.24
CA SER A 104 -15.27 7.86 10.04
C SER A 104 -14.36 9.00 9.56
N GLY A 105 -13.87 8.95 8.32
CA GLY A 105 -13.03 9.98 7.69
C GLY A 105 -11.54 9.59 7.64
N ALA A 106 -10.65 10.54 7.36
CA ALA A 106 -9.22 10.25 7.20
C ALA A 106 -8.54 9.72 8.47
N LYS A 107 -7.61 8.77 8.32
CA LYS A 107 -6.77 8.29 9.42
C LYS A 107 -5.55 9.18 9.62
N TYR A 108 -5.10 9.31 10.87
CA TYR A 108 -3.89 10.00 11.26
C TYR A 108 -2.98 9.06 12.03
N ILE A 109 -1.92 8.58 11.37
CA ILE A 109 -0.97 7.65 11.95
C ILE A 109 0.23 8.41 12.52
N PRO A 110 0.56 8.25 13.81
CA PRO A 110 1.68 8.95 14.43
C PRO A 110 3.03 8.47 13.86
N LEU A 111 3.95 9.41 13.65
CA LEU A 111 5.36 9.15 13.36
C LEU A 111 6.21 9.80 14.46
N THR A 112 6.84 8.97 15.27
CA THR A 112 7.67 9.36 16.42
C THR A 112 9.14 9.53 16.03
N LYS A 113 9.92 10.14 16.92
CA LYS A 113 11.38 10.25 16.76
C LYS A 113 12.06 8.89 16.64
N GLU A 114 11.50 7.87 17.27
CA GLU A 114 12.01 6.50 17.30
C GLU A 114 11.60 5.68 16.06
N SER A 115 10.39 5.88 15.54
CA SER A 115 9.88 5.11 14.37
C SER A 115 10.40 5.66 13.04
N LEU A 116 10.45 6.97 12.88
CA LEU A 116 10.77 7.63 11.61
C LEU A 116 12.13 7.21 11.00
N PRO A 117 13.22 7.05 11.78
CA PRO A 117 14.49 6.56 11.25
C PRO A 117 14.39 5.19 10.58
N TYR A 118 13.46 4.32 10.98
CA TYR A 118 13.33 2.98 10.39
C TYR A 118 12.77 3.02 8.98
N HIS A 119 11.89 3.97 8.64
CA HIS A 119 11.42 4.16 7.26
C HIS A 119 12.58 4.52 6.31
N ILE A 120 13.41 5.47 6.73
CA ILE A 120 14.56 5.96 5.94
C ILE A 120 15.62 4.87 5.80
N GLN A 121 15.93 4.19 6.92
CA GLN A 121 16.92 3.12 6.93
C GLN A 121 16.49 1.93 6.08
N ALA A 122 15.22 1.53 6.12
CA ALA A 122 14.72 0.40 5.34
C ALA A 122 14.82 0.67 3.83
N ALA A 123 14.36 1.84 3.36
CA ALA A 123 14.48 2.23 1.95
C ALA A 123 15.95 2.25 1.48
N ARG A 124 16.86 2.82 2.29
CA ARG A 124 18.30 2.80 2.01
C ARG A 124 18.86 1.38 1.98
N ASN A 125 18.50 0.56 2.97
CA ASN A 125 19.04 -0.79 3.12
C ASN A 125 18.55 -1.72 2.02
N ALA A 126 17.36 -1.50 1.45
CA ALA A 126 16.90 -2.23 0.27
C ALA A 126 17.85 -2.04 -0.92
N ILE A 127 18.20 -0.79 -1.23
CA ILE A 127 19.17 -0.44 -2.30
C ILE A 127 20.55 -1.05 -1.99
N LEU A 128 21.01 -0.94 -0.75
CA LEU A 128 22.31 -1.49 -0.35
C LEU A 128 22.34 -3.02 -0.40
N SER A 129 21.24 -3.71 -0.08
CA SER A 129 21.15 -5.17 -0.18
C SER A 129 21.18 -5.62 -1.64
N TYR A 130 20.48 -4.90 -2.52
CA TYR A 130 20.59 -5.10 -3.97
C TYR A 130 22.03 -4.94 -4.46
N ILE A 131 22.73 -3.88 -4.06
CA ILE A 131 24.15 -3.67 -4.40
C ILE A 131 25.01 -4.82 -3.87
N TYR A 132 24.76 -5.30 -2.66
CA TYR A 132 25.50 -6.41 -2.06
C TYR A 132 25.36 -7.69 -2.90
N HIS A 133 24.14 -8.06 -3.28
CA HIS A 133 23.84 -9.31 -3.98
C HIS A 133 24.22 -9.27 -5.46
N THR A 134 23.99 -8.14 -6.14
CA THR A 134 24.22 -8.03 -7.59
C THR A 134 25.60 -7.47 -7.95
N LYS A 135 26.29 -6.83 -6.99
CA LYS A 135 27.51 -6.02 -7.20
C LYS A 135 27.31 -4.81 -8.13
N LYS A 136 26.10 -4.59 -8.65
CA LYS A 136 25.76 -3.43 -9.48
C LYS A 136 25.60 -2.22 -8.57
N SER A 137 26.48 -1.23 -8.70
CA SER A 137 26.37 0.05 -7.96
C SER A 137 26.51 1.29 -8.85
N LYS A 138 26.68 1.13 -10.17
CA LYS A 138 26.89 2.25 -11.10
C LYS A 138 25.69 3.22 -11.14
N PHE A 139 24.48 2.71 -10.93
CA PHE A 139 23.26 3.52 -10.92
C PHE A 139 23.26 4.61 -9.84
N VAL A 140 24.10 4.52 -8.80
CA VAL A 140 24.14 5.56 -7.73
C VAL A 140 24.75 6.88 -8.21
N ASP A 141 25.41 6.88 -9.37
CA ASP A 141 26.06 8.06 -9.93
C ASP A 141 25.08 8.98 -10.67
N GLY A 142 24.00 8.42 -11.23
CA GLY A 142 23.04 9.16 -12.03
C GLY A 142 21.94 9.84 -11.21
N LYS A 143 20.94 10.35 -11.93
CA LYS A 143 19.75 10.97 -11.33
C LYS A 143 18.74 9.90 -10.90
N MET A 144 18.05 10.18 -9.81
CA MET A 144 17.01 9.32 -9.24
C MET A 144 15.72 10.11 -9.04
N ILE A 145 14.58 9.46 -9.27
CA ILE A 145 13.26 10.02 -9.00
C ILE A 145 12.48 9.11 -8.07
N PHE A 146 11.76 9.72 -7.13
CA PHE A 146 10.68 9.07 -6.40
C PHE A 146 9.40 9.84 -6.68
N LEU A 147 8.49 9.23 -7.46
CA LEU A 147 7.17 9.78 -7.74
C LEU A 147 6.32 9.66 -6.48
N GLN A 148 6.06 10.82 -5.86
CA GLN A 148 5.45 10.92 -4.55
C GLN A 148 4.35 11.99 -4.50
N GLY A 149 3.48 11.88 -3.48
CA GLY A 149 2.56 12.95 -3.12
C GLY A 149 3.27 14.24 -2.68
N SER A 150 2.51 15.32 -2.52
CA SER A 150 3.04 16.64 -2.10
C SER A 150 3.88 16.54 -0.83
N PRO A 151 5.06 17.20 -0.77
CA PRO A 151 5.89 17.27 0.43
C PRO A 151 5.45 18.34 1.41
N GLU A 152 4.38 19.08 1.09
CA GLU A 152 3.83 20.11 1.96
C GLU A 152 3.33 19.53 3.27
N LEU A 153 3.56 20.30 4.33
CA LEU A 153 3.19 19.95 5.68
C LEU A 153 2.30 21.05 6.25
N HIS A 154 1.27 20.65 6.97
CA HIS A 154 0.43 21.57 7.72
C HIS A 154 0.66 21.36 9.21
N GLN A 155 0.81 22.45 9.97
CA GLN A 155 1.04 22.36 11.40
C GLN A 155 -0.27 22.52 12.17
N LYS A 156 -0.51 21.65 13.15
CA LYS A 156 -1.62 21.77 14.10
C LYS A 156 -1.14 21.39 15.50
N ASN A 157 -1.39 22.25 16.48
CA ASN A 157 -0.99 22.04 17.89
C ASN A 157 0.49 21.65 18.07
N GLY A 158 1.38 22.24 17.27
CA GLY A 158 2.82 21.99 17.31
C GLY A 158 3.28 20.67 16.68
N THR A 159 2.40 19.92 16.01
CA THR A 159 2.73 18.70 15.27
C THR A 159 2.49 18.91 13.77
N ASN A 160 3.35 18.35 12.92
CA ASN A 160 3.23 18.45 11.47
C ASN A 160 2.34 17.33 10.91
N PHE A 161 1.54 17.63 9.90
CA PHE A 161 0.64 16.71 9.22
C PHE A 161 0.99 16.68 7.74
N GLY A 162 0.98 15.49 7.13
CA GLY A 162 1.24 15.32 5.71
C GLY A 162 1.09 13.88 5.27
N ARG A 163 1.37 13.58 4.00
CA ARG A 163 1.46 12.19 3.53
C ARG A 163 2.81 11.62 3.90
N LEU A 164 2.90 10.32 4.21
CA LEU A 164 4.18 9.68 4.53
C LEU A 164 5.24 9.95 3.46
N SER A 165 4.89 9.80 2.17
CA SER A 165 5.79 10.04 1.04
C SER A 165 6.31 11.47 0.99
N GLY A 166 5.51 12.44 1.44
CA GLY A 166 5.92 13.84 1.57
C GLY A 166 6.83 14.07 2.77
N ILE A 167 6.46 13.51 3.93
CA ILE A 167 7.21 13.63 5.19
C ILE A 167 8.64 13.10 5.04
N VAL A 168 8.83 11.91 4.45
CA VAL A 168 10.16 11.31 4.29
C VAL A 168 11.07 12.11 3.35
N ALA A 169 10.52 12.95 2.48
CA ALA A 169 11.31 13.79 1.59
C ALA A 169 12.15 14.84 2.34
N HIS A 170 11.70 15.26 3.53
CA HIS A 170 12.43 16.19 4.41
C HIS A 170 13.67 15.56 5.05
N TYR A 171 13.81 14.23 4.98
CA TYR A 171 14.88 13.48 5.62
C TYR A 171 15.96 12.98 4.65
N VAL A 172 15.84 13.34 3.36
CA VAL A 172 16.86 13.00 2.36
C VAL A 172 18.12 13.83 2.64
N PRO A 173 19.28 13.18 2.89
CA PRO A 173 20.53 13.88 3.16
C PRO A 173 20.92 14.85 2.04
N LYS A 174 21.46 16.03 2.39
CA LYS A 174 21.86 17.09 1.42
C LYS A 174 22.71 16.57 0.26
N TYR A 175 23.66 15.67 0.51
CA TYR A 175 24.54 15.12 -0.53
C TYR A 175 23.81 14.25 -1.58
N LEU A 176 22.61 13.73 -1.25
CA LEU A 176 21.76 12.99 -2.19
C LEU A 176 20.74 13.89 -2.89
N GLN A 177 20.47 15.10 -2.37
CA GLN A 177 19.49 16.02 -2.95
C GLN A 177 19.88 16.44 -4.37
N ASN A 178 21.17 16.62 -4.66
CA ASN A 178 21.65 17.00 -6.00
C ASN A 178 21.37 15.92 -7.07
N ASN A 179 21.21 14.66 -6.68
CA ASN A 179 20.89 13.58 -7.61
C ASN A 179 19.38 13.33 -7.71
N ARG A 180 18.56 13.99 -6.87
CA ARG A 180 17.13 13.75 -6.78
C ARG A 180 16.35 14.67 -7.73
N MET A 181 15.34 14.08 -8.37
CA MET A 181 14.36 14.75 -9.22
C MET A 181 12.94 14.40 -8.70
N PRO A 182 11.91 15.18 -9.06
CA PRO A 182 11.97 16.51 -9.67
C PRO A 182 12.37 17.58 -8.63
N SER A 183 12.37 18.85 -9.04
CA SER A 183 12.52 20.02 -8.16
C SER A 183 11.50 20.02 -6.99
N TRP A 184 11.78 20.82 -5.96
CA TRP A 184 10.87 20.96 -4.83
C TRP A 184 9.53 21.56 -5.26
N GLU A 185 9.60 22.60 -6.08
CA GLU A 185 8.48 23.33 -6.65
C GLU A 185 7.56 22.39 -7.44
N THR A 186 8.14 21.54 -8.29
CA THR A 186 7.37 20.54 -9.04
C THR A 186 6.76 19.47 -8.13
N ASN A 187 7.43 19.11 -7.03
CA ASN A 187 6.87 18.17 -6.06
C ASN A 187 5.65 18.75 -5.31
N CYS A 188 5.56 20.07 -5.14
CA CYS A 188 4.44 20.77 -4.50
C CYS A 188 3.22 20.98 -5.41
N ILE A 189 3.28 20.63 -6.70
CA ILE A 189 2.11 20.75 -7.58
C ILE A 189 1.04 19.73 -7.14
N ASP A 190 -0.16 20.21 -6.82
CA ASP A 190 -1.29 19.36 -6.41
C ASP A 190 -1.94 18.62 -7.58
N ASP A 191 -2.18 19.32 -8.70
CA ASP A 191 -2.74 18.69 -9.91
C ASP A 191 -1.74 17.70 -10.50
N TRP A 192 -2.05 16.41 -10.38
CA TRP A 192 -1.11 15.35 -10.73
C TRP A 192 -0.76 15.34 -12.21
N GLU A 193 -1.70 15.65 -13.11
CA GLU A 193 -1.38 15.67 -14.54
C GLU A 193 -0.38 16.80 -14.86
N THR A 194 -0.65 18.00 -14.36
CA THR A 194 0.27 19.14 -14.46
C THR A 194 1.62 18.82 -13.85
N LYS A 195 1.62 18.18 -12.67
CA LYS A 195 2.83 17.71 -11.99
C LYS A 195 3.62 16.78 -12.88
N VAL A 196 3.01 15.70 -13.40
CA VAL A 196 3.75 14.73 -14.22
C VAL A 196 4.23 15.35 -15.52
N ASN A 197 3.45 16.22 -16.17
CA ASN A 197 3.91 16.97 -17.34
C ASN A 197 5.16 17.81 -17.03
N GLN A 198 5.20 18.45 -15.85
CA GLN A 198 6.36 19.21 -15.40
C GLN A 198 7.55 18.30 -15.05
N ILE A 199 7.31 17.16 -14.40
CA ILE A 199 8.34 16.13 -14.15
C ILE A 199 8.96 15.66 -15.46
N VAL A 200 8.16 15.36 -16.48
CA VAL A 200 8.65 14.95 -17.80
C VAL A 200 9.54 16.03 -18.41
N LYS A 201 9.16 17.32 -18.31
CA LYS A 201 10.01 18.42 -18.80
C LYS A 201 11.37 18.48 -18.09
N GLU A 202 11.40 18.28 -16.78
CA GLU A 202 12.65 18.31 -16.00
C GLU A 202 13.53 17.09 -16.21
N THR A 203 12.94 15.93 -16.50
CA THR A 203 13.65 14.64 -16.48
C THR A 203 14.02 14.11 -17.85
N VAL A 204 13.29 14.43 -18.93
CA VAL A 204 13.48 13.80 -20.26
C VAL A 204 14.89 13.89 -20.83
N ASN A 205 15.64 14.94 -20.47
CA ASN A 205 17.03 15.16 -20.92
C ASN A 205 18.08 14.82 -19.84
N GLN A 206 17.68 14.12 -18.77
CA GLN A 206 18.55 13.76 -17.66
C GLN A 206 18.96 12.29 -17.74
N ASP A 207 20.13 11.98 -17.17
CA ASP A 207 20.59 10.60 -17.01
C ASP A 207 19.90 9.93 -15.81
N MET A 208 18.64 9.55 -16.02
CA MET A 208 17.85 8.83 -15.01
C MET A 208 18.31 7.38 -14.90
N THR A 209 18.69 6.98 -13.70
CA THR A 209 19.27 5.66 -13.41
C THR A 209 18.41 4.83 -12.45
N VAL A 210 17.66 5.51 -11.57
CA VAL A 210 16.72 4.91 -10.63
C VAL A 210 15.37 5.60 -10.73
N ILE A 211 14.31 4.82 -10.88
CA ILE A 211 12.94 5.31 -10.90
C ILE A 211 12.18 4.57 -9.80
N SER A 212 11.55 5.33 -8.92
CA SER A 212 10.85 4.80 -7.76
C SER A 212 9.44 5.37 -7.67
N GLY A 213 8.46 4.56 -7.25
CA GLY A 213 7.09 5.03 -7.06
C GLY A 213 6.06 3.91 -7.09
N ILE A 214 4.79 4.29 -6.92
CA ILE A 214 3.67 3.38 -7.14
C ILE A 214 3.60 3.05 -8.65
N PRO A 215 3.50 1.77 -9.05
CA PRO A 215 3.43 1.35 -10.45
C PRO A 215 2.45 2.15 -11.33
N SER A 216 1.23 2.43 -10.86
CA SER A 216 0.25 3.22 -11.63
C SER A 216 0.76 4.62 -11.99
N TRP A 217 1.43 5.29 -11.05
CA TRP A 217 1.98 6.63 -11.23
C TRP A 217 3.19 6.64 -12.17
N VAL A 218 4.05 5.64 -12.03
CA VAL A 218 5.24 5.47 -12.87
C VAL A 218 4.84 5.11 -14.30
N GLN A 219 3.80 4.29 -14.48
CA GLN A 219 3.24 4.00 -15.80
C GLN A 219 2.82 5.29 -16.52
N MET A 220 2.04 6.14 -15.86
CA MET A 220 1.58 7.40 -16.45
C MET A 220 2.74 8.33 -16.83
N TYR A 221 3.78 8.37 -15.99
CA TYR A 221 5.01 9.09 -16.29
C TYR A 221 5.73 8.54 -17.53
N PHE A 222 5.83 7.22 -17.67
CA PHE A 222 6.41 6.59 -18.85
C PHE A 222 5.58 6.82 -20.12
N GLU A 223 4.26 6.72 -20.02
CA GLU A 223 3.35 7.00 -21.13
C GLU A 223 3.51 8.44 -21.62
N LYS A 224 3.57 9.43 -20.72
CA LYS A 224 3.82 10.84 -21.09
C LYS A 224 5.21 11.10 -21.67
N ILE A 225 6.24 10.34 -21.28
CA ILE A 225 7.56 10.41 -21.93
C ILE A 225 7.46 9.87 -23.36
N ASN A 226 6.83 8.70 -23.52
CA ASN A 226 6.66 8.06 -24.83
C ASN A 226 5.87 8.98 -25.77
N GLU A 227 4.70 9.50 -25.34
CA GLU A 227 3.90 10.48 -26.09
C GLU A 227 4.71 11.71 -26.54
N LYS A 228 5.64 12.19 -25.69
CA LYS A 228 6.45 13.37 -25.98
C LYS A 228 7.64 13.10 -26.90
N THR A 229 8.18 11.88 -26.88
CA THR A 229 9.48 11.56 -27.51
C THR A 229 9.40 10.54 -28.63
N ASP A 230 8.28 9.83 -28.75
CA ASP A 230 8.06 8.68 -29.63
C ASP A 230 9.13 7.58 -29.46
N LYS A 231 9.58 7.39 -28.20
CA LYS A 231 10.68 6.49 -27.83
C LYS A 231 10.33 5.67 -26.60
N ASN A 232 10.91 4.48 -26.50
CA ASN A 232 10.87 3.68 -25.28
C ASN A 232 11.73 4.31 -24.17
N ILE A 233 11.42 4.00 -22.91
CA ILE A 233 12.13 4.60 -21.77
C ILE A 233 13.62 4.26 -21.78
N SER A 234 14.02 3.08 -22.24
CA SER A 234 15.45 2.74 -22.35
C SER A 234 16.22 3.56 -23.40
N GLU A 235 15.53 4.13 -24.38
CA GLU A 235 16.14 5.00 -25.40
C GLU A 235 16.33 6.43 -24.88
N VAL A 236 15.37 6.90 -24.07
CA VAL A 236 15.41 8.20 -23.40
C VAL A 236 16.40 8.15 -22.23
N PHE A 237 16.28 7.15 -21.35
CA PHE A 237 17.10 6.94 -20.16
C PHE A 237 17.98 5.70 -20.32
N LYS A 238 19.10 5.87 -21.04
CA LYS A 238 20.00 4.77 -21.41
C LYS A 238 20.52 3.97 -20.20
N ASN A 239 20.79 4.65 -19.09
CA ASN A 239 21.32 4.04 -17.86
C ASN A 239 20.23 3.74 -16.82
N PHE A 240 18.94 3.75 -17.20
CA PHE A 240 17.87 3.31 -16.30
C PHE A 240 17.97 1.81 -16.08
N ASP A 241 18.41 1.43 -14.88
CA ASP A 241 18.80 0.06 -14.56
C ASP A 241 18.15 -0.49 -13.28
N LEU A 242 17.41 0.35 -12.53
CA LEU A 242 16.75 -0.07 -11.29
C LEU A 242 15.38 0.60 -11.09
N PHE A 243 14.34 -0.22 -11.03
CA PHE A 243 12.97 0.18 -10.69
C PHE A 243 12.62 -0.21 -9.25
N ILE A 244 12.21 0.74 -8.41
CA ILE A 244 11.85 0.47 -7.00
C ILE A 244 10.37 0.76 -6.78
N TYR A 245 9.61 -0.23 -6.34
CA TYR A 245 8.16 -0.10 -6.21
C TYR A 245 7.64 -0.60 -4.88
N GLY A 246 6.41 -0.19 -4.56
CA GLY A 246 5.68 -0.63 -3.37
C GLY A 246 4.27 -0.08 -3.37
N GLY A 247 3.48 -0.49 -2.38
CA GLY A 247 2.11 -0.01 -2.16
C GLY A 247 1.02 -0.75 -2.93
N VAL A 248 1.35 -1.45 -4.03
CA VAL A 248 0.42 -2.29 -4.80
C VAL A 248 1.15 -3.50 -5.39
N ASN A 249 0.39 -4.53 -5.79
CA ASN A 249 0.94 -5.69 -6.50
C ASN A 249 1.44 -5.29 -7.90
N PHE A 250 2.72 -5.57 -8.20
CA PHE A 250 3.33 -5.20 -9.47
C PHE A 250 3.10 -6.20 -10.61
N GLU A 251 2.78 -7.47 -10.32
CA GLU A 251 2.63 -8.49 -11.37
C GLU A 251 1.62 -8.11 -12.48
N PRO A 252 0.46 -7.49 -12.19
CA PRO A 252 -0.45 -7.01 -13.23
C PRO A 252 0.16 -5.96 -14.18
N TYR A 253 1.13 -5.19 -13.71
CA TYR A 253 1.76 -4.10 -14.46
C TYR A 253 2.98 -4.55 -15.29
N LYS A 254 3.54 -5.71 -14.98
CA LYS A 254 4.85 -6.17 -15.48
C LYS A 254 4.98 -6.13 -16.99
N HIS A 255 4.04 -6.75 -17.73
CA HIS A 255 4.08 -6.80 -19.19
C HIS A 255 4.01 -5.40 -19.82
N LYS A 256 3.14 -4.52 -19.29
CA LYS A 256 3.02 -3.13 -19.77
C LYS A 256 4.30 -2.35 -19.49
N PHE A 257 4.91 -2.53 -18.32
CA PHE A 257 6.19 -1.91 -17.98
C PHE A 257 7.32 -2.40 -18.89
N GLU A 258 7.45 -3.70 -19.12
CA GLU A 258 8.46 -4.25 -20.03
C GLU A 258 8.32 -3.66 -21.44
N LYS A 259 7.09 -3.53 -21.94
CA LYS A 259 6.81 -2.87 -23.24
C LYS A 259 7.19 -1.39 -23.24
N LEU A 260 6.75 -0.61 -22.24
CA LEU A 260 7.05 0.82 -22.16
C LEU A 260 8.55 1.09 -22.01
N ILE A 261 9.24 0.24 -21.25
CA ILE A 261 10.66 0.38 -20.99
C ILE A 261 11.48 -0.01 -22.22
N GLY A 262 11.08 -1.05 -22.95
CA GLY A 262 11.80 -1.55 -24.14
C GLY A 262 13.00 -2.46 -23.81
N LYS A 263 13.29 -2.67 -22.53
CA LYS A 263 14.27 -3.65 -22.03
C LYS A 263 13.86 -4.17 -20.66
N LYS A 264 14.45 -5.30 -20.24
CA LYS A 264 14.33 -5.76 -18.86
C LYS A 264 15.15 -4.85 -17.93
N VAL A 265 14.53 -4.42 -16.84
CA VAL A 265 15.14 -3.61 -15.79
C VAL A 265 14.99 -4.35 -14.46
N ASP A 266 16.05 -4.35 -13.65
CA ASP A 266 16.00 -4.97 -12.33
C ASP A 266 15.05 -4.20 -11.42
N SER A 267 14.40 -4.89 -10.48
CA SER A 267 13.46 -4.26 -9.58
C SER A 267 13.65 -4.66 -8.12
N ILE A 268 13.17 -3.80 -7.23
CA ILE A 268 13.13 -4.02 -5.78
C ILE A 268 11.72 -3.73 -5.30
N GLU A 269 11.09 -4.73 -4.70
CA GLU A 269 9.81 -4.58 -4.01
C GLU A 269 10.01 -4.07 -2.58
N LEU A 270 9.17 -3.12 -2.17
CA LEU A 270 9.10 -2.58 -0.82
C LEU A 270 7.69 -2.75 -0.24
N PHE A 271 7.61 -3.01 1.06
CA PHE A 271 6.36 -3.03 1.81
C PHE A 271 6.31 -1.95 2.92
N PRO A 272 6.16 -0.66 2.55
CA PRO A 272 5.93 0.42 3.47
C PRO A 272 4.43 0.70 3.70
N ALA A 273 4.10 1.18 4.90
CA ALA A 273 2.84 1.85 5.22
C ALA A 273 3.11 3.04 6.15
N SER A 274 2.07 3.80 6.47
CA SER A 274 2.21 4.92 7.43
C SER A 274 2.47 4.45 8.84
N GLU A 275 2.03 3.24 9.16
CA GLU A 275 2.21 2.55 10.43
C GLU A 275 3.63 1.96 10.62
N GLY A 276 4.39 1.77 9.54
CA GLY A 276 5.73 1.21 9.60
C GLY A 276 6.30 0.80 8.23
N PHE A 277 7.60 0.51 8.19
CA PHE A 277 8.23 -0.13 7.04
C PHE A 277 8.47 -1.60 7.37
N PHE A 278 7.71 -2.50 6.74
CA PHE A 278 7.61 -3.88 7.20
C PHE A 278 8.61 -4.82 6.53
N ALA A 279 8.79 -4.72 5.22
CA ALA A 279 9.67 -5.62 4.47
C ALA A 279 10.25 -4.97 3.21
N TYR A 280 11.37 -5.48 2.72
CA TYR A 280 11.90 -5.17 1.39
C TYR A 280 12.55 -6.39 0.75
N GLN A 281 12.59 -6.43 -0.57
CA GLN A 281 13.31 -7.46 -1.32
C GLN A 281 14.82 -7.23 -1.17
N ASP A 282 15.46 -8.02 -0.32
CA ASP A 282 16.89 -7.90 -0.02
C ASP A 282 17.77 -8.63 -1.04
N ASN A 283 17.29 -9.74 -1.57
CA ASN A 283 17.94 -10.53 -2.61
C ASN A 283 16.98 -10.73 -3.81
N PRO A 284 17.36 -10.26 -5.01
CA PRO A 284 16.52 -10.40 -6.21
C PRO A 284 16.22 -11.85 -6.65
N SER A 285 17.01 -12.82 -6.16
CA SER A 285 16.82 -14.24 -6.50
C SER A 285 15.84 -14.96 -5.58
N ASP A 286 15.49 -14.35 -4.43
CA ASP A 286 14.60 -14.97 -3.45
C ASP A 286 13.14 -14.63 -3.74
N ASN A 287 12.24 -15.56 -3.42
CA ASN A 287 10.81 -15.31 -3.47
C ASN A 287 10.35 -14.60 -2.18
N GLY A 288 9.86 -13.37 -2.30
CA GLY A 288 9.36 -12.55 -1.21
C GLY A 288 10.39 -11.58 -0.62
N MET A 289 9.90 -10.76 0.30
CA MET A 289 10.63 -9.68 0.94
C MET A 289 11.09 -10.07 2.34
N LEU A 290 12.30 -9.67 2.74
CA LEU A 290 12.81 -9.83 4.09
C LEU A 290 11.98 -9.02 5.09
N LEU A 291 11.34 -9.70 6.04
CA LEU A 291 10.55 -9.05 7.10
C LEU A 291 11.49 -8.40 8.12
N LEU A 292 11.27 -7.11 8.41
CA LEU A 292 12.12 -6.32 9.28
C LEU A 292 11.74 -6.52 10.74
N LEU A 293 12.38 -7.49 11.38
CA LEU A 293 12.11 -7.88 12.76
C LEU A 293 12.79 -7.00 13.81
N ASN A 294 13.75 -6.15 13.41
CA ASN A 294 14.51 -5.27 14.30
C ASN A 294 14.28 -3.78 13.98
N SER A 295 13.04 -3.40 13.68
CA SER A 295 12.64 -2.05 13.25
C SER A 295 11.73 -1.32 14.24
N GLY A 296 11.74 -1.72 15.52
CA GLY A 296 10.85 -1.14 16.53
C GLY A 296 9.38 -1.54 16.36
N ILE A 297 9.13 -2.64 15.63
CA ILE A 297 7.82 -3.23 15.39
C ILE A 297 7.83 -4.66 15.93
N PHE A 298 6.89 -4.97 16.82
CA PHE A 298 6.57 -6.32 17.23
C PHE A 298 5.40 -6.85 16.40
N TYR A 299 5.55 -8.04 15.85
CA TYR A 299 4.60 -8.65 14.93
C TYR A 299 3.87 -9.81 15.58
N GLU A 300 2.56 -9.78 15.39
CA GLU A 300 1.65 -10.88 15.64
C GLU A 300 0.88 -11.18 14.36
N PHE A 301 0.39 -12.40 14.25
CA PHE A 301 -0.29 -12.89 13.08
C PHE A 301 -1.59 -13.58 13.48
N ILE A 302 -2.61 -13.51 12.63
CA ILE A 302 -3.86 -14.27 12.80
C ILE A 302 -4.09 -15.02 11.51
N LYS A 303 -4.31 -16.33 11.54
CA LYS A 303 -4.61 -17.06 10.30
C LYS A 303 -5.88 -16.48 9.66
N LEU A 304 -5.87 -16.25 8.36
CA LEU A 304 -6.95 -15.55 7.68
C LEU A 304 -8.32 -16.21 7.89
N ASN A 305 -8.37 -17.54 7.95
CA ASN A 305 -9.58 -18.32 8.22
C ASN A 305 -10.07 -18.26 9.68
N GLU A 306 -9.21 -17.89 10.63
CA GLU A 306 -9.53 -17.73 12.06
C GLU A 306 -9.88 -16.26 12.41
N PHE A 307 -9.69 -15.32 11.48
CA PHE A 307 -9.77 -13.90 11.77
C PHE A 307 -11.14 -13.44 12.27
N TYR A 308 -12.22 -14.05 11.78
CA TYR A 308 -13.60 -13.70 12.18
C TYR A 308 -14.10 -14.46 13.41
N ASP A 309 -13.26 -15.28 14.04
CA ASP A 309 -13.61 -15.95 15.28
C ASP A 309 -13.82 -14.93 16.42
N LYS A 310 -14.67 -15.26 17.40
CA LYS A 310 -14.94 -14.36 18.54
C LYS A 310 -13.67 -14.00 19.32
N LYS A 311 -12.68 -14.89 19.32
CA LYS A 311 -11.37 -14.72 19.96
C LYS A 311 -10.32 -15.35 19.04
N PRO A 312 -9.89 -14.64 17.98
CA PRO A 312 -8.94 -15.19 17.04
C PRO A 312 -7.62 -15.49 17.74
N LYS A 313 -6.99 -16.62 17.40
CA LYS A 313 -5.68 -16.97 17.94
C LYS A 313 -4.62 -16.06 17.33
N ARG A 314 -3.78 -15.48 18.19
CA ARG A 314 -2.61 -14.69 17.79
C ARG A 314 -1.37 -15.59 17.78
N TYR A 315 -0.60 -15.50 16.71
CA TYR A 315 0.61 -16.26 16.47
C TYR A 315 1.80 -15.29 16.50
N PRO A 316 2.76 -15.42 17.43
CA PRO A 316 4.01 -14.67 17.36
C PRO A 316 4.89 -15.20 16.22
N ILE A 317 5.96 -14.47 15.88
CA ILE A 317 6.87 -14.81 14.77
C ILE A 317 7.42 -16.25 14.79
N GLY A 318 7.52 -16.86 15.97
CA GLY A 318 8.08 -18.21 16.15
C GLY A 318 7.10 -19.35 15.84
N THR A 319 5.82 -19.05 15.61
CA THR A 319 4.76 -20.07 15.42
C THR A 319 4.01 -19.90 14.09
N VAL A 320 4.60 -19.18 13.14
CA VAL A 320 4.04 -19.00 11.79
C VAL A 320 4.49 -20.12 10.86
N GLU A 321 3.68 -20.39 9.84
CA GLU A 321 3.87 -21.49 8.90
C GLU A 321 4.04 -20.96 7.47
N ILE A 322 4.83 -21.66 6.65
CA ILE A 322 4.99 -21.34 5.22
C ILE A 322 3.68 -21.65 4.49
N GLY A 323 3.32 -20.79 3.53
CA GLY A 323 2.16 -21.04 2.66
C GLY A 323 0.81 -20.67 3.27
N VAL A 324 0.76 -20.28 4.55
CA VAL A 324 -0.46 -19.84 5.23
C VAL A 324 -0.61 -18.33 5.12
N ASP A 325 -1.83 -17.87 4.80
CA ASP A 325 -2.18 -16.44 4.79
C ASP A 325 -2.50 -15.97 6.21
N TYR A 326 -1.81 -14.92 6.63
CA TYR A 326 -1.96 -14.31 7.94
C TYR A 326 -2.36 -12.85 7.84
N VAL A 327 -3.29 -12.42 8.68
CA VAL A 327 -3.53 -11.00 8.97
C VAL A 327 -2.37 -10.46 9.79
N LEU A 328 -1.83 -9.31 9.38
CA LEU A 328 -0.72 -8.65 10.04
C LEU A 328 -1.22 -7.77 11.21
N ILE A 329 -0.82 -8.13 12.42
CA ILE A 329 -1.08 -7.37 13.64
C ILE A 329 0.25 -6.81 14.16
N ILE A 330 0.29 -5.53 14.51
CA ILE A 330 1.55 -4.86 14.88
C ILE A 330 1.45 -4.10 16.20
N SER A 331 2.55 -4.07 16.93
CA SER A 331 2.79 -3.10 18.00
C SER A 331 4.06 -2.32 17.70
N THR A 332 4.00 -1.00 17.76
CA THR A 332 5.09 -0.14 17.23
C THR A 332 5.60 0.84 18.26
N ASN A 333 6.85 1.26 18.09
CA ASN A 333 7.42 2.42 18.77
C ASN A 333 6.85 3.77 18.28
N ALA A 334 5.75 3.75 17.54
CA ALA A 334 4.90 4.90 17.24
C ALA A 334 3.61 4.92 18.08
N GLY A 335 3.39 3.90 18.92
CA GLY A 335 2.24 3.83 19.81
C GLY A 335 1.01 3.15 19.22
N LEU A 336 1.17 2.35 18.16
CA LEU A 336 0.14 1.39 17.75
C LEU A 336 0.32 0.12 18.59
N TRP A 337 -0.76 -0.46 19.10
CA TRP A 337 -0.72 -1.60 20.03
C TRP A 337 -1.71 -2.68 19.61
N ALA A 338 -1.20 -3.88 19.35
CA ALA A 338 -1.95 -4.99 18.74
C ALA A 338 -2.86 -4.50 17.58
N TYR A 339 -2.31 -3.58 16.78
CA TYR A 339 -3.05 -2.87 15.75
C TYR A 339 -3.21 -3.73 14.50
N ASN A 340 -4.45 -3.90 14.07
CA ASN A 340 -4.79 -4.59 12.84
C ASN A 340 -4.51 -3.69 11.63
N MET A 341 -3.47 -4.03 10.87
CA MET A 341 -3.13 -3.35 9.63
C MET A 341 -4.21 -3.50 8.55
N GLY A 342 -4.96 -4.60 8.61
CA GLY A 342 -5.87 -5.02 7.55
C GLY A 342 -5.15 -5.74 6.40
N ASP A 343 -3.83 -5.61 6.26
CA ASP A 343 -3.03 -6.36 5.29
C ASP A 343 -2.85 -7.83 5.69
N THR A 344 -2.76 -8.68 4.67
CA THR A 344 -2.44 -10.10 4.82
C THR A 344 -1.10 -10.40 4.16
N VAL A 345 -0.33 -11.28 4.79
CA VAL A 345 0.98 -11.74 4.32
C VAL A 345 1.06 -13.25 4.36
N ARG A 346 1.91 -13.81 3.50
CA ARG A 346 2.23 -15.23 3.46
C ARG A 346 3.73 -15.42 3.58
N PHE A 347 4.16 -16.31 4.47
CA PHE A 347 5.57 -16.64 4.62
C PHE A 347 6.06 -17.54 3.47
N THR A 348 7.17 -17.15 2.86
CA THR A 348 7.91 -17.95 1.86
C THR A 348 9.17 -18.59 2.46
N SER A 349 9.66 -18.07 3.57
CA SER A 349 10.80 -18.59 4.32
C SER A 349 10.64 -18.24 5.81
N LEU A 350 11.14 -19.10 6.69
CA LEU A 350 11.16 -18.89 8.16
C LEU A 350 12.56 -18.59 8.71
N SER A 351 13.62 -18.70 7.90
CA SER A 351 14.98 -18.34 8.32
C SER A 351 15.87 -17.94 7.13
N PRO A 352 16.09 -16.63 6.91
CA PRO A 352 15.39 -15.53 7.56
C PRO A 352 13.92 -15.48 7.13
N HIS A 353 13.07 -14.87 7.96
CA HIS A 353 11.64 -14.71 7.66
C HIS A 353 11.44 -13.83 6.42
N ARG A 354 10.82 -14.41 5.39
CA ARG A 354 10.43 -13.70 4.17
C ARG A 354 8.93 -13.82 3.94
N VAL A 355 8.34 -12.75 3.42
CA VAL A 355 6.91 -12.62 3.21
C VAL A 355 6.58 -12.09 1.81
N VAL A 356 5.45 -12.51 1.28
CA VAL A 356 4.76 -11.85 0.18
C VAL A 356 3.47 -11.24 0.70
N VAL A 357 3.05 -10.10 0.13
CA VAL A 357 1.73 -9.53 0.44
C VAL A 357 0.66 -10.35 -0.29
N SER A 358 -0.22 -11.01 0.47
CA SER A 358 -1.25 -11.91 -0.08
C SER A 358 -2.59 -11.21 -0.32
N GLY A 359 -2.77 -9.98 0.18
CA GLY A 359 -4.02 -9.21 0.06
C GLY A 359 -4.36 -8.41 1.30
N ARG A 360 -5.65 -8.18 1.57
CA ARG A 360 -6.19 -7.62 2.83
C ARG A 360 -7.41 -8.40 3.29
N VAL A 361 -7.73 -8.26 4.56
CA VAL A 361 -8.82 -8.93 5.25
C VAL A 361 -10.21 -8.44 4.80
N LYS A 362 -10.39 -7.13 4.64
CA LYS A 362 -11.64 -6.57 4.11
C LYS A 362 -11.55 -6.53 2.59
N HIS A 363 -12.65 -6.83 1.89
CA HIS A 363 -12.74 -6.61 0.44
C HIS A 363 -12.38 -5.15 0.11
N PHE A 364 -11.34 -4.97 -0.70
CA PHE A 364 -10.75 -3.67 -1.05
C PHE A 364 -10.21 -3.69 -2.48
N ILE A 365 -10.22 -2.55 -3.17
CA ILE A 365 -9.51 -2.31 -4.44
C ILE A 365 -8.37 -1.37 -4.11
N SER A 366 -7.17 -1.81 -4.42
CA SER A 366 -5.95 -1.03 -4.32
C SER A 366 -5.06 -1.29 -5.53
N ALA A 367 -5.66 -1.56 -6.69
CA ALA A 367 -4.91 -1.74 -7.92
C ALA A 367 -4.10 -0.48 -8.24
N PHE A 368 -4.64 0.70 -7.94
CA PHE A 368 -4.04 1.98 -8.29
C PHE A 368 -3.44 2.75 -7.08
N GLY A 369 -3.54 2.17 -5.87
CA GLY A 369 -3.03 2.75 -4.60
C GLY A 369 -4.09 3.49 -3.77
N GLU A 370 -5.36 3.39 -4.14
CA GLU A 370 -6.51 4.08 -3.55
C GLU A 370 -7.02 3.46 -2.24
N HIS A 371 -6.80 2.17 -2.06
CA HIS A 371 -7.28 1.41 -0.90
C HIS A 371 -8.80 1.53 -0.66
N VAL A 372 -9.60 1.56 -1.72
CA VAL A 372 -11.07 1.60 -1.67
C VAL A 372 -11.60 0.35 -0.97
N ILE A 373 -12.53 0.49 -0.02
CA ILE A 373 -13.10 -0.64 0.72
C ILE A 373 -14.58 -0.88 0.41
N GLY A 374 -15.08 -2.09 0.72
CA GLY A 374 -16.49 -2.46 0.45
C GLY A 374 -17.55 -1.52 1.00
N LYS A 375 -17.34 -0.95 2.19
CA LYS A 375 -18.29 0.04 2.70
C LYS A 375 -18.35 1.30 1.84
N GLU A 376 -17.21 1.81 1.36
CA GLU A 376 -17.20 3.03 0.53
C GLU A 376 -17.98 2.80 -0.76
N VAL A 377 -17.78 1.62 -1.36
CA VAL A 377 -18.50 1.18 -2.56
C VAL A 377 -20.00 1.02 -2.29
N GLU A 378 -20.39 0.34 -1.21
CA GLU A 378 -21.81 0.19 -0.82
C GLU A 378 -22.47 1.54 -0.49
N CYS A 379 -21.75 2.41 0.22
CA CYS A 379 -22.24 3.74 0.60
C CYS A 379 -22.41 4.64 -0.62
N ALA A 380 -21.44 4.65 -1.55
CA ALA A 380 -21.54 5.40 -2.79
C ALA A 380 -22.69 4.90 -3.68
N LEU A 381 -22.89 3.58 -3.73
CA LEU A 381 -24.03 3.00 -4.44
C LEU A 381 -25.35 3.42 -3.82
N ASN A 382 -25.49 3.29 -2.50
CA ASN A 382 -26.68 3.71 -1.78
C ASN A 382 -26.95 5.21 -1.95
N GLU A 383 -25.93 6.08 -1.91
CA GLU A 383 -26.08 7.52 -2.18
C GLU A 383 -26.63 7.76 -3.59
N ALA A 384 -26.19 6.99 -4.60
CA ALA A 384 -26.69 7.11 -5.96
C ALA A 384 -28.10 6.52 -6.16
N LEU A 385 -28.52 5.58 -5.32
CA LEU A 385 -29.86 4.99 -5.33
C LEU A 385 -30.89 5.85 -4.57
N LEU A 386 -30.45 6.63 -3.57
CA LEU A 386 -31.32 7.50 -2.78
C LEU A 386 -32.11 8.46 -3.68
N HIS A 387 -33.42 8.56 -3.42
CA HIS A 387 -34.35 9.41 -4.17
C HIS A 387 -34.45 9.10 -5.68
N SER A 388 -34.06 7.89 -6.11
CA SER A 388 -34.24 7.39 -7.47
C SER A 388 -35.24 6.22 -7.51
N ASN A 389 -35.75 5.90 -8.70
CA ASN A 389 -36.54 4.67 -8.94
C ASN A 389 -35.65 3.46 -9.30
N ILE A 390 -34.33 3.60 -9.17
CA ILE A 390 -33.36 2.57 -9.52
C ILE A 390 -33.29 1.56 -8.38
N SER A 391 -33.34 0.26 -8.73
CA SER A 391 -33.12 -0.83 -7.78
C SER A 391 -32.18 -1.85 -8.39
N ILE A 392 -31.39 -2.48 -7.53
CA ILE A 392 -30.35 -3.43 -7.92
C ILE A 392 -30.52 -4.73 -7.14
N ASN A 393 -30.20 -5.85 -7.77
CA ASN A 393 -30.19 -7.16 -7.14
C ASN A 393 -28.83 -7.46 -6.53
N GLU A 394 -27.77 -7.25 -7.29
CA GLU A 394 -26.40 -7.61 -6.89
C GLU A 394 -25.37 -6.79 -7.67
N PHE A 395 -24.17 -6.64 -7.11
CA PHE A 395 -23.08 -5.95 -7.79
C PHE A 395 -21.69 -6.44 -7.35
N THR A 396 -20.69 -6.18 -8.20
CA THR A 396 -19.27 -6.27 -7.84
C THR A 396 -18.48 -5.17 -8.54
N VAL A 397 -17.34 -4.79 -7.97
CA VAL A 397 -16.42 -3.81 -8.58
C VAL A 397 -15.07 -4.45 -8.86
N ALA A 398 -14.55 -4.25 -10.07
CA ALA A 398 -13.25 -4.73 -10.48
C ALA A 398 -12.42 -3.60 -11.14
N PRO A 399 -11.09 -3.56 -10.95
CA PRO A 399 -10.24 -2.62 -11.65
C PRO A 399 -10.10 -3.02 -13.13
N GLN A 400 -10.14 -2.06 -14.05
CA GLN A 400 -9.66 -2.22 -15.42
C GLN A 400 -8.33 -1.49 -15.55
N ILE A 401 -7.22 -2.23 -15.44
CA ILE A 401 -5.87 -1.67 -15.38
C ILE A 401 -5.34 -1.30 -16.77
N THR A 402 -5.70 -2.07 -17.80
CA THR A 402 -5.22 -1.90 -19.17
C THR A 402 -6.40 -1.89 -20.15
N PRO A 403 -7.21 -0.83 -20.16
CA PRO A 403 -8.31 -0.72 -21.12
C PRO A 403 -7.79 -0.56 -22.55
N ASP A 404 -8.58 -1.01 -23.54
CA ASP A 404 -8.25 -0.86 -24.96
C ASP A 404 -8.13 0.62 -25.38
N GLN A 405 -8.93 1.49 -24.73
CA GLN A 405 -8.92 2.94 -24.95
C GLN A 405 -9.13 3.72 -23.65
N GLY A 406 -8.37 4.82 -23.52
CA GLY A 406 -8.48 5.76 -22.40
C GLY A 406 -7.72 5.33 -21.15
N LEU A 407 -7.96 6.04 -20.05
CA LEU A 407 -7.32 5.79 -18.77
C LEU A 407 -7.92 4.57 -18.05
N PRO A 408 -7.16 3.91 -17.15
CA PRO A 408 -7.69 2.88 -16.27
C PRO A 408 -8.90 3.36 -15.45
N TYR A 409 -9.75 2.44 -15.01
CA TYR A 409 -10.98 2.78 -14.27
C TYR A 409 -11.44 1.68 -13.32
N HIS A 410 -12.37 2.04 -12.43
CA HIS A 410 -13.19 1.07 -11.69
C HIS A 410 -14.40 0.69 -12.53
N GLU A 411 -14.60 -0.60 -12.72
CA GLU A 411 -15.77 -1.13 -13.40
C GLU A 411 -16.75 -1.70 -12.39
N TRP A 412 -17.95 -1.14 -12.38
CA TRP A 412 -19.06 -1.51 -11.52
C TRP A 412 -20.00 -2.40 -12.32
N LEU A 413 -19.90 -3.71 -12.10
CA LEU A 413 -20.80 -4.68 -12.69
C LEU A 413 -22.04 -4.76 -11.81
N ILE A 414 -23.18 -4.29 -12.32
CA ILE A 414 -24.42 -4.15 -11.55
C ILE A 414 -25.54 -4.91 -12.24
N GLU A 415 -26.17 -5.84 -11.51
CA GLU A 415 -27.41 -6.47 -11.92
C GLU A 415 -28.57 -5.60 -11.44
N PHE A 416 -29.20 -4.89 -12.38
CA PHE A 416 -30.34 -4.03 -12.10
C PHE A 416 -31.64 -4.84 -12.03
N GLU A 417 -32.50 -4.48 -11.09
CA GLU A 417 -33.92 -4.81 -11.16
C GLU A 417 -34.64 -3.71 -11.96
N ASN A 418 -34.43 -2.45 -11.60
CA ASN A 418 -34.85 -1.29 -12.39
C ASN A 418 -33.62 -0.53 -12.88
N ILE A 419 -33.37 -0.57 -14.19
CA ILE A 419 -32.21 0.07 -14.82
C ILE A 419 -32.39 1.60 -14.85
N PRO A 420 -31.34 2.40 -14.61
CA PRO A 420 -31.40 3.84 -14.80
C PRO A 420 -31.67 4.22 -16.26
N GLU A 421 -32.46 5.28 -16.47
CA GLU A 421 -32.66 5.88 -17.80
C GLU A 421 -31.33 6.37 -18.40
N ASP A 422 -30.44 6.90 -17.56
CA ASP A 422 -29.09 7.35 -17.93
C ASP A 422 -28.03 6.69 -17.02
N ILE A 423 -27.42 5.63 -17.54
CA ILE A 423 -26.33 4.90 -16.86
C ILE A 423 -25.11 5.80 -16.63
N ALA A 424 -24.84 6.75 -17.53
CA ALA A 424 -23.68 7.62 -17.41
C ALA A 424 -23.84 8.64 -16.27
N GLN A 425 -25.05 9.19 -16.10
CA GLN A 425 -25.36 10.03 -14.94
C GLN A 425 -25.34 9.23 -13.63
N PHE A 426 -25.88 8.01 -13.64
CA PHE A 426 -25.81 7.12 -12.48
C PHE A 426 -24.36 6.81 -12.08
N ALA A 427 -23.51 6.48 -13.06
CA ALA A 427 -22.07 6.28 -12.84
C ALA A 427 -21.40 7.55 -12.26
N LEU A 428 -21.76 8.74 -12.75
CA LEU A 428 -21.22 10.00 -12.25
C LEU A 428 -21.62 10.27 -10.79
N HIS A 429 -22.85 9.94 -10.39
CA HIS A 429 -23.30 10.07 -9.00
C HIS A 429 -22.48 9.17 -8.07
N ILE A 430 -22.29 7.90 -8.44
CA ILE A 430 -21.45 6.98 -7.69
C ILE A 430 -20.02 7.51 -7.61
N ASP A 431 -19.45 8.01 -8.72
CA ASP A 431 -18.06 8.50 -8.78
C ASP A 431 -17.86 9.68 -7.82
N ASN A 432 -18.79 10.64 -7.82
CA ASN A 432 -18.76 11.77 -6.90
C ASN A 432 -18.87 11.33 -5.43
N ALA A 433 -19.74 10.37 -5.12
CA ALA A 433 -19.90 9.83 -3.77
C ALA A 433 -18.63 9.10 -3.31
N MET A 434 -17.96 8.36 -4.21
CA MET A 434 -16.67 7.72 -3.93
C MET A 434 -15.58 8.75 -3.64
N ARG A 435 -15.47 9.81 -4.46
CA ARG A 435 -14.47 10.88 -4.30
C ARG A 435 -14.60 11.63 -2.99
N LYS A 436 -15.83 11.88 -2.53
CA LYS A 436 -16.08 12.50 -1.20
C LYS A 436 -15.56 11.64 -0.04
N GLN A 437 -15.63 10.32 -0.17
CA GLN A 437 -15.32 9.38 0.90
C GLN A 437 -13.85 8.96 0.93
N ASN A 438 -13.23 8.78 -0.25
CA ASN A 438 -11.87 8.28 -0.37
C ASN A 438 -10.97 9.29 -1.07
N ILE A 439 -10.12 9.97 -0.28
CA ILE A 439 -9.20 11.00 -0.78
C ILE A 439 -8.18 10.46 -1.79
N TYR A 440 -7.73 9.21 -1.67
CA TYR A 440 -6.77 8.66 -2.64
C TYR A 440 -7.47 8.31 -3.95
N TYR A 441 -8.71 7.83 -3.92
CA TYR A 441 -9.51 7.69 -5.14
C TYR A 441 -9.73 9.06 -5.81
N ASP A 442 -10.07 10.09 -5.03
CA ASP A 442 -10.22 11.46 -5.55
C ASP A 442 -8.92 12.01 -6.14
N ASP A 443 -7.77 11.78 -5.50
CA ASP A 443 -6.46 12.18 -6.04
C ASP A 443 -6.20 11.51 -7.40
N LEU A 444 -6.53 10.23 -7.55
CA LEU A 444 -6.32 9.49 -8.80
C LEU A 444 -7.25 9.97 -9.92
N ILE A 445 -8.51 10.32 -9.61
CA ILE A 445 -9.47 10.85 -10.60
C ILE A 445 -9.10 12.28 -10.99
N THR A 446 -8.90 13.16 -9.99
CA THR A 446 -8.47 14.55 -10.20
C THR A 446 -7.17 14.58 -10.98
N GLY A 447 -6.25 13.70 -10.58
CA GLY A 447 -4.97 13.55 -11.21
C GLY A 447 -4.95 12.90 -12.59
N LYS A 448 -6.10 12.44 -13.09
CA LYS A 448 -6.22 11.71 -14.36
C LYS A 448 -5.30 10.48 -14.45
N VAL A 449 -5.03 9.85 -13.31
CA VAL A 449 -4.49 8.47 -13.27
C VAL A 449 -5.61 7.48 -13.55
N LEU A 450 -6.82 7.80 -13.07
CA LEU A 450 -8.05 7.10 -13.38
C LEU A 450 -8.98 8.01 -14.17
N ARG A 451 -9.76 7.42 -15.08
CA ARG A 451 -11.01 8.04 -15.53
C ARG A 451 -12.12 7.69 -14.56
N LYS A 452 -13.22 8.43 -14.64
CA LYS A 452 -14.47 8.14 -13.92
C LYS A 452 -14.88 6.69 -14.11
N LEU A 453 -15.45 6.10 -13.06
CA LEU A 453 -15.91 4.72 -13.08
C LEU A 453 -16.90 4.44 -14.22
N ILE A 454 -16.95 3.19 -14.64
CA ILE A 454 -17.90 2.69 -15.65
C ILE A 454 -18.88 1.77 -14.96
N VAL A 455 -20.17 1.94 -15.24
CA VAL A 455 -21.22 0.99 -14.84
C VAL A 455 -21.53 0.07 -16.01
N THR A 456 -21.34 -1.22 -15.80
CA THR A 456 -21.64 -2.27 -16.77
C THR A 456 -22.87 -3.05 -16.28
N PRO A 457 -24.03 -2.96 -16.94
CA PRO A 457 -25.19 -3.77 -16.59
C PRO A 457 -24.91 -5.26 -16.77
N VAL A 458 -25.23 -6.04 -15.74
CA VAL A 458 -25.19 -7.50 -15.78
C VAL A 458 -26.57 -8.01 -16.15
N SER A 459 -26.62 -9.06 -16.97
CA SER A 459 -27.85 -9.73 -17.36
C SER A 459 -28.58 -10.30 -16.13
N LYS A 460 -29.91 -10.43 -16.22
CA LYS A 460 -30.72 -11.01 -15.15
C LYS A 460 -30.21 -12.42 -14.81
N ASN A 461 -30.03 -12.68 -13.52
CA ASN A 461 -29.42 -13.86 -12.92
C ASN A 461 -27.95 -14.10 -13.30
N GLY A 462 -27.24 -13.13 -13.88
CA GLY A 462 -25.83 -13.29 -14.29
C GLY A 462 -24.91 -13.65 -13.13
N PHE A 463 -25.12 -13.02 -11.97
CA PHE A 463 -24.41 -13.33 -10.74
C PHE A 463 -24.73 -14.73 -10.19
N GLN A 464 -25.97 -15.19 -10.32
CA GLN A 464 -26.37 -16.55 -9.94
C GLN A 464 -25.71 -17.59 -10.85
N HIS A 465 -25.68 -17.35 -12.17
CA HIS A 465 -24.99 -18.22 -13.13
C HIS A 465 -23.48 -18.30 -12.84
N TYR A 466 -22.85 -17.18 -12.48
CA TYR A 466 -21.46 -17.16 -12.02
C TYR A 466 -21.27 -18.01 -10.76
N MET A 467 -22.09 -17.81 -9.72
CA MET A 467 -22.00 -18.61 -8.49
C MET A 467 -22.21 -20.10 -8.76
N LYS A 468 -23.06 -20.46 -9.74
CA LYS A 468 -23.28 -21.84 -10.18
C LYS A 468 -22.05 -22.44 -10.84
N SER A 469 -21.39 -21.70 -11.73
CA SER A 469 -20.23 -22.20 -12.48
C SER A 469 -19.04 -22.52 -11.57
N ILE A 470 -18.91 -21.82 -10.44
CA ILE A 470 -17.87 -22.09 -9.44
C ILE A 470 -18.32 -23.04 -8.32
N GLY A 471 -19.50 -23.67 -8.46
CA GLY A 471 -20.03 -24.63 -7.48
C GLY A 471 -20.40 -24.01 -6.13
N LYS A 472 -20.60 -22.69 -6.07
CA LYS A 472 -20.97 -21.94 -4.85
C LYS A 472 -22.40 -21.42 -4.86
N LEU A 473 -23.25 -21.90 -5.78
CA LEU A 473 -24.68 -21.58 -5.81
C LEU A 473 -25.39 -22.37 -4.71
N GLY A 474 -25.93 -21.65 -3.71
CA GLY A 474 -26.51 -22.22 -2.50
C GLY A 474 -25.51 -22.29 -1.34
N GLY A 475 -25.97 -21.95 -0.13
CA GLY A 475 -25.15 -21.79 1.10
C GLY A 475 -24.93 -20.32 1.51
N GLN A 476 -24.13 -20.06 2.55
CA GLN A 476 -23.80 -18.70 3.02
C GLN A 476 -22.79 -17.93 2.13
N ASN A 477 -22.47 -18.46 0.93
CA ASN A 477 -21.48 -17.85 0.03
C ASN A 477 -22.07 -16.60 -0.64
N LYS A 478 -21.48 -15.42 -0.35
CA LYS A 478 -21.84 -14.15 -0.97
C LYS A 478 -20.85 -13.77 -2.07
N ILE A 479 -21.32 -13.02 -3.06
CA ILE A 479 -20.44 -12.44 -4.08
C ILE A 479 -19.57 -11.36 -3.43
N PRO A 480 -18.25 -11.38 -3.66
CA PRO A 480 -17.39 -10.29 -3.24
C PRO A 480 -17.86 -8.97 -3.87
N ARG A 481 -18.14 -7.97 -3.03
CA ARG A 481 -18.58 -6.63 -3.46
C ARG A 481 -17.53 -5.92 -4.32
N LEU A 482 -16.27 -6.34 -4.21
CA LEU A 482 -15.17 -5.86 -5.03
C LEU A 482 -13.95 -6.80 -4.94
N SER A 483 -13.07 -6.72 -5.94
CA SER A 483 -11.85 -7.53 -6.07
C SER A 483 -10.67 -6.70 -6.62
N ASN A 484 -9.44 -7.09 -6.28
CA ASN A 484 -8.23 -6.54 -6.91
C ASN A 484 -7.89 -7.20 -8.26
N ASP A 485 -8.62 -8.24 -8.65
CA ASP A 485 -8.49 -8.91 -9.94
C ASP A 485 -9.82 -8.88 -10.72
N ARG A 486 -9.74 -9.24 -12.00
CA ARG A 486 -10.89 -9.24 -12.90
C ARG A 486 -11.56 -10.61 -13.03
N LYS A 487 -11.21 -11.61 -12.22
CA LYS A 487 -11.73 -12.99 -12.38
C LYS A 487 -13.24 -13.07 -12.40
N ILE A 488 -13.91 -12.31 -11.52
CA ILE A 488 -15.38 -12.27 -11.48
C ILE A 488 -15.94 -11.55 -12.71
N ALA A 489 -15.38 -10.37 -13.04
CA ALA A 489 -15.82 -9.56 -14.17
C ALA A 489 -15.68 -10.31 -15.51
N ASP A 490 -14.52 -10.91 -15.76
CA ASP A 490 -14.21 -11.61 -17.01
C ASP A 490 -15.09 -12.87 -17.18
N MET A 491 -15.40 -13.57 -16.09
CA MET A 491 -16.34 -14.71 -16.12
C MET A 491 -17.78 -14.26 -16.45
N ILE A 492 -18.23 -13.13 -15.89
CA ILE A 492 -19.55 -12.55 -16.23
C ILE A 492 -19.60 -12.18 -17.71
N TYR A 493 -18.51 -11.61 -18.26
CA TYR A 493 -18.40 -11.31 -19.69
C TYR A 493 -18.48 -12.54 -20.58
N MET A 494 -17.73 -13.60 -20.23
CA MET A 494 -17.76 -14.86 -20.96
C MET A 494 -19.18 -15.46 -21.00
N GLN A 495 -19.90 -15.43 -19.87
CA GLN A 495 -21.27 -15.95 -19.80
C GLN A 495 -22.26 -15.14 -20.65
N ASN A 496 -22.13 -13.80 -20.66
CA ASN A 496 -22.97 -12.94 -21.50
C ASN A 496 -22.72 -13.17 -23.00
N ASN A 497 -21.47 -13.48 -23.39
CA ASN A 497 -21.14 -13.80 -24.78
C ASN A 497 -21.68 -15.18 -25.21
N ILE A 498 -21.68 -16.17 -24.30
CA ILE A 498 -22.28 -17.49 -24.56
C ILE A 498 -23.80 -17.40 -24.71
N GLN A 499 -24.48 -16.59 -23.88
CA GLN A 499 -25.92 -16.37 -24.01
C GLN A 499 -26.31 -15.63 -25.30
N LYS A 500 -25.46 -14.73 -25.82
CA LYS A 500 -25.66 -14.08 -27.12
C LYS A 500 -25.39 -15.00 -28.32
N ALA A 501 -24.55 -16.02 -28.15
CA ALA A 501 -24.16 -16.96 -29.20
C ALA A 501 -25.08 -18.18 -29.33
N THR A 502 -26.15 -18.26 -28.53
CA THR A 502 -27.15 -19.33 -28.61
C THR A 502 -28.44 -18.71 -29.20
N PRO A 503 -28.72 -18.85 -30.51
CA PRO A 503 -30.04 -18.53 -31.03
C PRO A 503 -31.05 -19.52 -30.43
N ILE A 504 -32.20 -19.01 -30.01
CA ILE A 504 -33.39 -19.83 -29.72
C ILE A 504 -33.82 -20.56 -30.99
#